data_AF-A0A257VP69-F1
#
_entry.id   AF-A0A257VP69-F1
#
_cell.length_a   1.000
_cell.length_b   1.000
_cell.length_c   1.000
_cell.angle_alpha   90.00
_cell.angle_beta   90.00
_cell.angle_gamma   90.00
#
_symmetry.space_group_name_H-M   'P 1'
#
loop_
_entity.id
_entity.type
_entity.pdbx_description
1 polymer ?
#
loop_
_entity_poly.entity_id
_entity_poly.type
_entity_poly.pdbx_seq_one_letter_code
_entity_poly.pdbx_strand_id
1 'polypeptide(L)'
;MGFKLSHEGTVQVLALAAGLPAVVFAVWVIGTSDYSPKVVWTLGLVIGGAWLGFGLAVRERIASPLRTVSNLLEAIREGDYSIRATGAAGTDALAEVMQQVNAMGATMRSQRLGALEATTLLRKVMEEIDVAIFAFDEKRQLRLVNRAGEKLLGQPAERMLEREAGELGLAEYLDDESVKTVQRVFPGGSGRWGITRSSFREGGLPHKLLVLTDLTRPLREEELQAWQRLVRVLG
;
A
#
# COMPACT_ATOMS: atom_id res chain seq x y z
N MET A 1 26.33 -3.77 35.64
CA MET A 1 25.94 -4.21 34.29
C MET A 1 24.75 -5.15 34.44
N GLY A 2 23.53 -4.62 34.43
CA GLY A 2 22.32 -5.41 34.66
C GLY A 2 21.93 -6.14 33.39
N PHE A 3 21.97 -7.47 33.39
CA PHE A 3 21.36 -8.28 32.33
C PHE A 3 19.87 -7.92 32.27
N LYS A 4 19.46 -7.11 31.28
CA LYS A 4 18.04 -6.89 31.00
C LYS A 4 17.51 -8.19 30.43
N LEU A 5 16.80 -8.94 31.26
CA LEU A 5 16.01 -10.09 30.81
C LEU A 5 15.03 -9.62 29.73
N SER A 6 14.82 -10.44 28.71
CA SER A 6 13.76 -10.19 27.74
C SER A 6 12.40 -10.13 28.46
N HIS A 7 11.41 -9.47 27.85
CA HIS A 7 10.06 -9.43 28.42
C HIS A 7 9.54 -10.85 28.70
N GLU A 8 9.79 -11.80 27.79
CA GLU A 8 9.49 -13.23 27.98
C GLU A 8 10.19 -13.82 29.23
N GLY A 9 11.48 -13.53 29.43
CA GLY A 9 12.24 -14.03 30.59
C GLY A 9 11.75 -13.43 31.90
N THR A 10 11.33 -12.17 31.88
CA THR A 10 10.76 -11.50 33.06
C THR A 10 9.43 -12.13 33.47
N VAL A 11 8.55 -12.40 32.51
CA VAL A 11 7.27 -13.08 32.75
C VAL A 11 7.48 -14.49 33.30
N GLN A 12 8.46 -15.23 32.77
CA GLN A 12 8.79 -16.57 33.26
C GLN A 12 9.34 -16.55 34.71
N VAL A 13 10.23 -15.61 35.03
CA VAL A 13 10.76 -15.45 36.39
C VAL A 13 9.64 -15.08 37.36
N LEU A 14 8.75 -14.17 36.98
CA LEU A 14 7.59 -13.80 37.81
C LEU A 14 6.63 -14.97 38.02
N ALA A 15 6.35 -15.76 36.98
CA ALA A 15 5.48 -16.93 37.08
C ALA A 15 6.06 -18.00 38.03
N LEU A 16 7.36 -18.27 37.93
CA LEU A 16 8.04 -19.19 38.84
C LEU A 16 8.10 -18.63 40.27
N ALA A 17 8.45 -17.35 40.43
CA ALA A 17 8.52 -16.68 41.72
C ALA A 17 7.17 -16.65 42.44
N ALA A 18 6.04 -16.52 41.72
CA ALA A 18 4.70 -16.55 42.29
C ALA A 18 4.34 -17.93 42.90
N GLY A 19 4.77 -19.03 42.26
CA GLY A 19 4.51 -20.39 42.76
C GLY A 19 5.49 -20.87 43.84
N LEU A 20 6.67 -20.25 43.93
CA LEU A 20 7.76 -20.70 44.81
C LEU A 20 7.37 -20.74 46.30
N PRO A 21 6.72 -19.71 46.90
CA PRO A 21 6.33 -19.75 48.31
C PRO A 21 5.37 -20.91 48.62
N ALA A 22 4.42 -21.18 47.72
CA ALA A 22 3.46 -22.27 47.88
C ALA A 22 4.14 -23.65 47.81
N VAL A 23 5.09 -23.83 46.88
CA VAL A 23 5.88 -25.07 46.76
C VAL A 23 6.78 -25.26 47.97
N VAL A 24 7.47 -24.22 48.44
CA VAL A 24 8.33 -24.28 49.63
C VAL A 24 7.50 -24.64 50.86
N PHE A 25 6.33 -24.01 51.05
CA PHE A 25 5.44 -24.34 52.15
C PHE A 25 4.93 -25.78 52.09
N ALA A 26 4.52 -26.25 50.91
CA ALA A 26 4.04 -27.62 50.74
C ALA A 26 5.15 -28.65 51.03
N VAL A 27 6.36 -28.43 50.50
CA VAL A 27 7.52 -29.29 50.78
C VAL A 27 7.88 -29.27 52.27
N TRP A 28 7.82 -28.12 52.92
CA TRP A 28 8.06 -27.99 54.36
C TRP A 28 7.05 -28.80 55.18
N VAL A 29 5.74 -28.63 54.92
CA VAL A 29 4.68 -29.37 55.63
C VAL A 29 4.81 -30.88 55.43
N ILE A 30 5.07 -31.33 54.19
CA ILE A 30 5.22 -32.75 53.87
C ILE A 30 6.46 -33.32 54.59
N GLY A 31 7.55 -32.55 54.67
CA GLY A 31 8.80 -32.96 55.31
C GLY A 31 8.74 -33.01 56.85
N THR A 32 7.87 -32.21 57.48
CA THR A 32 7.68 -32.21 58.94
C THR A 32 6.59 -33.18 59.43
N SER A 33 5.91 -33.88 58.53
CA SER A 33 4.81 -34.79 58.85
C SER A 33 5.27 -36.25 58.94
N ASP A 34 4.61 -37.08 59.76
CA ASP A 34 4.88 -38.52 59.91
C ASP A 34 4.40 -39.37 58.70
N TYR A 35 4.54 -38.86 57.48
CA TYR A 35 4.19 -39.60 56.27
C TYR A 35 5.28 -40.61 55.89
N SER A 36 4.87 -41.71 55.27
CA SER A 36 5.82 -42.68 54.71
C SER A 36 6.75 -42.01 53.68
N PRO A 37 8.06 -42.36 53.63
CA PRO A 37 8.99 -41.78 52.66
C PRO A 37 8.51 -41.87 51.21
N LYS A 38 7.77 -42.93 50.86
CA LYS A 38 7.17 -43.07 49.53
C LYS A 38 6.20 -41.93 49.20
N VAL A 39 5.38 -41.50 50.15
CA VAL A 39 4.38 -40.43 49.99
C VAL A 39 5.06 -39.08 49.83
N VAL A 40 6.12 -38.83 50.61
CA VAL A 40 6.89 -37.58 50.54
C VAL A 40 7.50 -37.39 49.15
N TRP A 41 8.16 -38.42 48.62
CA TRP A 41 8.79 -38.34 47.29
C TRP A 41 7.79 -38.25 46.15
N THR A 42 6.68 -39.00 46.19
CA THR A 42 5.66 -38.93 45.13
C THR A 42 4.99 -37.57 45.10
N LEU A 43 4.60 -37.03 46.26
CA LEU A 43 3.89 -35.75 46.34
C LEU A 43 4.83 -34.58 46.00
N GLY A 44 6.09 -34.61 46.46
CA GLY A 44 7.11 -33.64 46.10
C GLY A 44 7.39 -33.61 44.59
N LEU A 45 7.47 -34.77 43.94
CA LEU A 45 7.67 -34.87 42.50
C LEU A 45 6.48 -34.33 41.70
N VAL A 46 5.25 -34.62 42.14
CA VAL A 46 4.04 -34.08 41.50
C VAL A 46 3.96 -32.56 41.64
N ILE A 47 4.22 -32.02 42.83
CA ILE A 47 4.17 -30.57 43.08
C ILE A 47 5.26 -29.85 42.29
N GLY A 48 6.51 -30.32 42.36
CA GLY A 48 7.63 -29.74 41.63
C GLY A 48 7.45 -29.82 40.12
N GLY A 49 6.98 -30.98 39.63
CA GLY A 49 6.67 -31.19 38.21
C GLY A 49 5.54 -30.28 37.72
N ALA A 50 4.46 -30.14 38.48
CA ALA A 50 3.37 -29.24 38.15
C ALA A 50 3.83 -27.77 38.13
N TRP A 51 4.58 -27.33 39.15
CA TRP A 51 5.09 -25.96 39.22
C TRP A 51 5.98 -25.60 38.02
N LEU A 52 6.93 -26.47 37.68
CA LEU A 52 7.80 -26.27 36.51
C LEU A 52 7.00 -26.36 35.19
N GLY A 53 6.10 -27.33 35.08
CA GLY A 53 5.27 -27.52 33.89
C GLY A 53 4.38 -26.31 33.61
N PHE A 54 3.65 -25.81 34.61
CA PHE A 54 2.82 -24.62 34.47
C PHE A 54 3.67 -23.35 34.23
N GLY A 55 4.82 -23.22 34.90
CA GLY A 55 5.74 -22.11 34.67
C GLY A 55 6.25 -22.03 33.23
N LEU A 56 6.57 -23.17 32.62
CA LEU A 56 6.96 -23.25 31.21
C LEU A 56 5.78 -23.01 30.27
N ALA A 57 4.60 -23.56 30.57
CA ALA A 57 3.40 -23.40 29.75
C ALA A 57 2.93 -21.94 29.64
N VAL A 58 3.07 -21.16 30.72
CA VAL A 58 2.73 -19.72 30.72
C VAL A 58 3.59 -18.96 29.71
N ARG A 59 4.88 -19.28 29.60
CA ARG A 59 5.78 -18.65 28.63
C ARG A 59 5.30 -18.91 27.20
N GLU A 60 5.03 -20.17 26.86
CA GLU A 60 4.56 -20.57 25.53
C GLU A 60 3.28 -19.81 25.14
N ARG A 61 2.35 -19.69 26.10
CA ARG A 61 1.02 -19.11 25.89
C ARG A 61 1.03 -17.59 25.72
N ILE A 62 2.03 -16.89 26.28
CA ILE A 62 2.14 -15.42 26.18
C ILE A 62 3.09 -15.03 25.03
N ALA A 63 4.20 -15.75 24.87
CA ALA A 63 5.23 -15.38 23.89
C ALA A 63 4.81 -15.68 22.46
N SER A 64 4.16 -16.82 22.21
CA SER A 64 3.80 -17.26 20.86
C SER A 64 2.88 -16.24 20.16
N PRO A 65 1.79 -15.75 20.78
CA PRO A 65 0.92 -14.79 20.13
C PRO A 65 1.55 -13.42 19.89
N LEU A 66 2.38 -12.93 20.84
CA LEU A 66 3.09 -11.66 20.66
C LEU A 66 4.06 -11.72 19.47
N ARG A 67 4.75 -12.86 19.28
CA ARG A 67 5.60 -13.08 18.10
C ARG A 67 4.78 -13.07 16.82
N THR A 68 3.60 -13.71 16.82
CA THR A 68 2.70 -13.67 15.67
C THR A 68 2.25 -12.25 15.33
N VAL A 69 1.85 -11.44 16.32
CA VAL A 69 1.51 -10.03 16.09
C VAL A 69 2.70 -9.27 15.51
N SER A 70 3.89 -9.44 16.09
CA SER A 70 5.10 -8.78 15.61
C SER A 70 5.40 -9.14 14.14
N ASN A 71 5.27 -10.41 13.78
CA ASN A 71 5.52 -10.88 12.42
C ASN A 71 4.47 -10.34 11.43
N LEU A 72 3.20 -10.25 11.84
CA LEU A 72 2.16 -9.64 11.00
C LEU A 72 2.39 -8.14 10.80
N LEU A 73 2.82 -7.44 11.83
CA LEU A 73 3.15 -6.01 11.73
C LEU A 73 4.36 -5.79 10.80
N GLU A 74 5.37 -6.65 10.85
CA GLU A 74 6.50 -6.57 9.92
C GLU A 74 6.06 -6.86 8.48
N ALA A 75 5.20 -7.86 8.26
CA ALA A 75 4.64 -8.14 6.94
C ALA A 75 3.83 -6.97 6.37
N ILE A 76 3.03 -6.30 7.21
CA ILE A 76 2.30 -5.07 6.84
C ILE A 76 3.28 -3.96 6.47
N ARG A 77 4.36 -3.80 7.23
CA ARG A 77 5.41 -2.80 6.95
C ARG A 77 6.13 -3.07 5.63
N GLU A 78 6.33 -4.33 5.27
CA GLU A 78 6.89 -4.76 3.98
C GLU A 78 5.87 -4.72 2.83
N GLY A 79 4.59 -4.43 3.12
CA GLY A 79 3.52 -4.33 2.13
C GLY A 79 2.92 -5.67 1.70
N ASP A 80 3.22 -6.76 2.41
CA ASP A 80 2.59 -8.07 2.24
C ASP A 80 1.33 -8.18 3.10
N TYR A 81 0.19 -7.82 2.48
CA TYR A 81 -1.13 -7.89 3.11
C TYR A 81 -1.85 -9.24 2.88
N SER A 82 -1.13 -10.28 2.46
CA SER A 82 -1.73 -11.61 2.25
C SER A 82 -1.82 -12.44 3.52
N ILE A 83 -0.91 -12.17 4.47
CA ILE A 83 -0.74 -12.92 5.72
C ILE A 83 -1.82 -12.51 6.72
N ARG A 84 -2.40 -13.50 7.41
CA ARG A 84 -3.42 -13.31 8.46
C ARG A 84 -3.12 -14.21 9.65
N ALA A 85 -3.42 -13.73 10.85
CA ALA A 85 -3.35 -14.57 12.05
C ALA A 85 -4.47 -15.62 12.05
N THR A 86 -4.09 -16.90 12.10
CA THR A 86 -4.99 -18.01 12.45
C THR A 86 -5.07 -18.07 13.97
N GLY A 87 -6.26 -17.83 14.54
CA GLY A 87 -6.45 -17.72 16.01
C GLY A 87 -7.26 -16.51 16.45
N ALA A 88 -7.62 -15.62 15.53
CA ALA A 88 -8.50 -14.47 15.78
C ALA A 88 -9.98 -14.85 16.04
N ALA A 89 -10.32 -16.14 16.18
CA ALA A 89 -11.69 -16.60 16.38
C ALA A 89 -12.11 -16.67 17.86
N GLY A 90 -11.18 -16.44 18.80
CA GLY A 90 -11.49 -16.36 20.22
C GLY A 90 -12.21 -15.07 20.61
N THR A 91 -12.76 -15.05 21.83
CA THR A 91 -13.32 -13.85 22.49
C THR A 91 -12.40 -13.31 23.58
N ASP A 92 -11.13 -13.76 23.61
CA ASP A 92 -10.13 -13.21 24.53
C ASP A 92 -9.50 -11.94 23.96
N ALA A 93 -8.92 -11.11 24.84
CA ALA A 93 -8.32 -9.84 24.46
C ALA A 93 -7.23 -9.98 23.37
N LEU A 94 -6.57 -11.14 23.32
CA LEU A 94 -5.58 -11.44 22.30
C LEU A 94 -6.24 -11.70 20.93
N ALA A 95 -7.34 -12.44 20.88
CA ALA A 95 -8.10 -12.63 19.67
C ALA A 95 -8.67 -11.31 19.15
N GLU A 96 -9.14 -10.41 20.02
CA GLU A 96 -9.57 -9.05 19.63
C GLU A 96 -8.43 -8.27 18.94
N VAL A 97 -7.23 -8.29 19.52
CA VAL A 97 -6.05 -7.66 18.90
C VAL A 97 -5.75 -8.29 17.54
N MET A 98 -5.79 -9.62 17.42
CA MET A 98 -5.57 -10.32 16.15
C MET A 98 -6.64 -9.99 15.09
N GLN A 99 -7.91 -9.87 15.50
CA GLN A 99 -9.00 -9.43 14.61
C GLN A 99 -8.75 -8.02 14.10
N GLN A 100 -8.33 -7.11 14.97
CA GLN A 100 -8.07 -5.72 14.61
C GLN A 100 -6.88 -5.58 13.66
N VAL A 101 -5.79 -6.33 13.88
CA VAL A 101 -4.64 -6.39 12.95
C VAL A 101 -5.08 -6.93 11.58
N ASN A 102 -5.87 -8.01 11.55
CA ASN A 102 -6.40 -8.57 10.30
C ASN A 102 -7.31 -7.57 9.55
N ALA A 103 -8.17 -6.83 10.27
CA ALA A 103 -9.03 -5.80 9.69
C ALA A 103 -8.22 -4.63 9.08
N MET A 104 -7.15 -4.21 9.76
CA MET A 104 -6.22 -3.20 9.24
C MET A 104 -5.53 -3.69 7.96
N GLY A 105 -4.99 -4.91 7.96
CA GLY A 105 -4.37 -5.51 6.78
C GLY A 105 -5.32 -5.60 5.59
N ALA A 106 -6.58 -6.00 5.83
CA ALA A 106 -7.62 -6.04 4.80
C ALA A 106 -7.92 -4.65 4.22
N THR A 107 -8.01 -3.62 5.06
CA THR A 107 -8.28 -2.24 4.64
C THR A 107 -7.14 -1.68 3.79
N MET A 108 -5.89 -1.90 4.19
CA MET A 108 -4.71 -1.47 3.42
C MET A 108 -4.63 -2.20 2.07
N ARG A 109 -4.94 -3.50 2.06
CA ARG A 109 -5.04 -4.28 0.81
C ARG A 109 -6.09 -3.70 -0.13
N SER A 110 -7.29 -3.37 0.37
CA SER A 110 -8.34 -2.77 -0.46
C SER A 110 -7.97 -1.38 -0.97
N GLN A 111 -7.31 -0.55 -0.15
CA GLN A 111 -6.82 0.76 -0.58
C GLN A 111 -5.77 0.63 -1.70
N ARG A 112 -4.84 -0.33 -1.60
CA ARG A 112 -3.85 -0.61 -2.64
C ARG A 112 -4.50 -1.09 -3.94
N LEU A 113 -5.48 -2.01 -3.85
CA LEU A 113 -6.24 -2.47 -5.02
C LEU A 113 -7.01 -1.32 -5.68
N GLY A 114 -7.70 -0.48 -4.90
CA GLY A 114 -8.40 0.70 -5.42
C GLY A 114 -7.48 1.71 -6.10
N ALA A 115 -6.28 1.95 -5.53
CA ALA A 115 -5.28 2.82 -6.17
C ALA A 115 -4.75 2.24 -7.50
N LEU A 116 -4.66 0.91 -7.62
CA LEU A 116 -4.24 0.22 -8.85
C LEU A 116 -5.36 0.15 -9.91
N GLU A 117 -6.62 0.02 -9.51
CA GLU A 117 -7.77 0.06 -10.42
C GLU A 117 -7.94 1.46 -11.03
N ALA A 118 -7.81 2.52 -10.22
CA ALA A 118 -7.91 3.90 -10.70
C ALA A 118 -6.81 4.23 -11.72
N THR A 119 -5.57 3.78 -11.49
CA THR A 119 -4.46 4.01 -12.42
C THR A 119 -4.57 3.17 -13.69
N THR A 120 -5.16 1.97 -13.62
CA THR A 120 -5.37 1.09 -14.78
C THR A 120 -6.54 1.57 -15.65
N LEU A 121 -7.63 2.01 -15.03
CA LEU A 121 -8.76 2.64 -15.75
C LEU A 121 -8.34 3.96 -16.38
N LEU A 122 -7.58 4.80 -15.66
CA LEU A 122 -7.01 6.01 -16.23
C LEU A 122 -6.11 5.67 -17.43
N ARG A 123 -5.22 4.69 -17.30
CA ARG A 123 -4.35 4.24 -18.42
C ARG A 123 -5.17 3.78 -19.63
N LYS A 124 -6.23 2.98 -19.41
CA LYS A 124 -7.08 2.47 -20.50
C LYS A 124 -7.88 3.57 -21.18
N VAL A 125 -8.41 4.53 -20.42
CA VAL A 125 -9.10 5.72 -20.97
C VAL A 125 -8.13 6.67 -21.68
N MET A 126 -6.90 6.82 -21.16
CA MET A 126 -5.82 7.60 -21.81
C MET A 126 -5.27 6.92 -23.08
N GLU A 127 -5.37 5.60 -23.21
CA GLU A 127 -5.00 4.87 -24.44
C GLU A 127 -6.10 4.94 -25.51
N GLU A 128 -7.36 5.10 -25.10
CA GLU A 128 -8.51 5.15 -26.02
C GLU A 128 -8.75 6.54 -26.62
N ILE A 129 -8.08 7.57 -26.07
CA ILE A 129 -7.98 8.92 -26.66
C ILE A 129 -6.50 9.13 -26.99
N ASP A 130 -6.12 9.27 -28.26
CA ASP A 130 -4.72 9.55 -28.68
C ASP A 130 -4.25 10.93 -28.13
N VAL A 131 -3.91 10.99 -26.84
CA VAL A 131 -3.54 12.21 -26.12
C VAL A 131 -2.03 12.25 -25.91
N ALA A 132 -1.37 13.23 -26.51
CA ALA A 132 0.05 13.48 -26.31
C ALA A 132 0.29 14.22 -24.99
N ILE A 133 1.18 13.69 -24.15
CA ILE A 133 1.47 14.21 -22.81
C ILE A 133 2.94 14.56 -22.71
N PHE A 134 3.22 15.75 -22.19
CA PHE A 134 4.57 16.29 -21.93
C PHE A 134 4.63 16.87 -20.52
N ALA A 135 5.59 16.45 -19.70
CA ALA A 135 5.82 17.05 -18.38
C ALA A 135 7.12 17.86 -18.38
N PHE A 136 7.06 19.09 -17.89
CA PHE A 136 8.17 20.02 -17.79
C PHE A 136 8.47 20.37 -16.33
N ASP A 137 9.75 20.47 -15.99
CA ASP A 137 10.19 20.95 -14.67
C ASP A 137 10.15 22.48 -14.56
N GLU A 138 10.59 23.01 -13.41
CA GLU A 138 10.70 24.46 -13.17
C GLU A 138 11.57 25.20 -14.19
N LYS A 139 12.56 24.51 -14.77
CA LYS A 139 13.48 25.04 -15.78
C LYS A 139 12.93 24.89 -17.21
N ARG A 140 11.67 24.46 -17.36
CA ARG A 140 11.01 24.21 -18.64
C ARG A 140 11.68 23.09 -19.44
N GLN A 141 12.39 22.18 -18.79
CA GLN A 141 12.99 21.02 -19.43
C GLN A 141 12.03 19.83 -19.40
N LEU A 142 11.94 19.11 -20.52
CA LEU A 142 11.08 17.94 -20.63
C LEU A 142 11.59 16.78 -19.76
N ARG A 143 10.77 16.33 -18.81
CA ARG A 143 11.08 15.21 -17.91
C ARG A 143 10.34 13.93 -18.27
N LEU A 144 9.18 14.05 -18.91
CA LEU A 144 8.37 12.91 -19.30
C LEU A 144 7.62 13.19 -20.61
N VAL A 145 7.52 12.16 -21.44
CA VAL A 145 6.71 12.15 -22.65
C VAL A 145 6.13 10.75 -22.83
N ASN A 146 4.86 10.66 -23.24
CA ASN A 146 4.24 9.38 -23.55
C ASN A 146 4.42 9.00 -25.04
N ARG A 147 4.09 7.76 -25.39
CA ARG A 147 4.23 7.25 -26.77
C ARG A 147 3.43 8.08 -27.80
N ALA A 148 2.30 8.65 -27.41
CA ALA A 148 1.53 9.55 -28.28
C ALA A 148 2.27 10.88 -28.53
N GLY A 149 2.95 11.43 -27.52
CA GLY A 149 3.81 12.61 -27.66
C GLY A 149 5.03 12.37 -28.54
N GLU A 150 5.67 11.20 -28.43
CA GLU A 150 6.74 10.78 -29.37
C GLU A 150 6.24 10.74 -30.81
N LYS A 151 5.08 10.10 -31.04
CA LYS A 151 4.45 10.06 -32.35
C LYS A 151 4.15 11.46 -32.86
N LEU A 152 3.56 12.33 -32.03
CA LEU A 152 3.18 13.69 -32.39
C LEU A 152 4.38 14.55 -32.81
N LEU A 153 5.49 14.49 -32.07
CA LEU A 153 6.71 15.23 -32.39
C LEU A 153 7.63 14.50 -33.38
N GLY A 154 7.27 13.29 -33.80
CA GLY A 154 8.01 12.52 -34.81
C GLY A 154 9.42 12.10 -34.38
N GLN A 155 9.70 12.05 -33.07
CA GLN A 155 11.03 11.73 -32.54
C GLN A 155 10.90 10.95 -31.22
N PRO A 156 11.87 10.08 -30.90
CA PRO A 156 11.79 9.22 -29.72
C PRO A 156 12.14 9.99 -28.43
N ALA A 157 11.67 9.50 -27.28
CA ALA A 157 11.79 10.19 -26.00
C ALA A 157 13.24 10.56 -25.64
N GLU A 158 14.21 9.69 -25.95
CA GLU A 158 15.63 9.88 -25.62
C GLU A 158 16.23 11.12 -26.27
N ARG A 159 15.64 11.62 -27.38
CA ARG A 159 16.08 12.85 -28.05
C ARG A 159 15.36 14.10 -27.57
N MET A 160 14.32 13.97 -26.76
CA MET A 160 13.49 15.07 -26.28
C MET A 160 13.68 15.35 -24.80
N LEU A 161 14.00 14.32 -24.01
CA LEU A 161 14.24 14.47 -22.59
C LEU A 161 15.35 15.50 -22.33
N GLU A 162 15.16 16.29 -21.27
CA GLU A 162 16.03 17.38 -20.83
C GLU A 162 16.12 18.60 -21.77
N ARG A 163 15.48 18.56 -22.94
CA ARG A 163 15.39 19.72 -23.84
C ARG A 163 14.37 20.71 -23.34
N GLU A 164 14.64 21.99 -23.60
CA GLU A 164 13.73 23.07 -23.23
C GLU A 164 12.47 23.06 -24.11
N ALA A 165 11.32 23.44 -23.54
CA ALA A 165 10.05 23.56 -24.26
C ALA A 165 10.15 24.41 -25.54
N GLY A 166 11.03 25.42 -25.57
CA GLY A 166 11.28 26.25 -26.75
C GLY A 166 11.90 25.46 -27.91
N GLU A 167 12.84 24.57 -27.61
CA GLU A 167 13.51 23.73 -28.62
C GLU A 167 12.58 22.68 -29.24
N LEU A 168 11.55 22.28 -28.48
CA LEU A 168 10.51 21.37 -28.92
C LEU A 168 9.35 22.08 -29.64
N GLY A 169 9.40 23.41 -29.73
CA GLY A 169 8.33 24.23 -30.30
C GLY A 169 7.04 24.25 -29.46
N LEU A 170 7.13 23.91 -28.18
CA LEU A 170 6.00 23.79 -27.24
C LEU A 170 5.91 24.95 -26.23
N ALA A 171 6.90 25.86 -26.19
CA ALA A 171 6.95 26.95 -25.21
C ALA A 171 5.70 27.85 -25.22
N GLU A 172 5.20 28.21 -26.40
CA GLU A 172 3.97 29.01 -26.54
C GLU A 172 2.74 28.32 -25.94
N TYR A 173 2.76 26.99 -25.89
CA TYR A 173 1.69 26.20 -25.28
C TYR A 173 1.91 25.91 -23.81
N LEU A 174 3.03 26.29 -23.21
CA LEU A 174 3.29 26.04 -21.81
C LEU A 174 2.86 27.22 -20.90
N ASP A 175 2.94 28.43 -21.43
CA ASP A 175 2.77 29.67 -20.65
C ASP A 175 1.50 30.45 -20.98
N ASP A 176 0.95 30.32 -22.19
CA ASP A 176 -0.28 31.05 -22.54
C ASP A 176 -1.54 30.25 -22.16
N GLU A 177 -2.11 30.57 -20.99
CA GLU A 177 -3.36 29.96 -20.50
C GLU A 177 -4.59 30.27 -21.37
N SER A 178 -4.54 31.30 -22.22
CA SER A 178 -5.65 31.68 -23.08
C SER A 178 -5.82 30.73 -24.28
N VAL A 179 -4.74 30.07 -24.70
CA VAL A 179 -4.74 29.15 -25.84
C VAL A 179 -5.28 27.79 -25.40
N LYS A 180 -6.58 27.57 -25.62
CA LYS A 180 -7.27 26.29 -25.36
C LYS A 180 -7.31 25.37 -26.57
N THR A 181 -7.14 25.91 -27.77
CA THR A 181 -7.17 25.14 -29.01
C THR A 181 -6.29 25.82 -30.05
N VAL A 182 -5.49 25.04 -30.77
CA VAL A 182 -4.61 25.55 -31.83
C VAL A 182 -4.77 24.72 -33.10
N GLN A 183 -4.72 25.37 -34.26
CA GLN A 183 -4.58 24.68 -35.53
C GLN A 183 -3.11 24.67 -35.91
N ARG A 184 -2.45 23.51 -35.83
CA ARG A 184 -1.02 23.38 -36.06
C ARG A 184 -0.67 22.07 -36.74
N VAL A 185 0.39 22.15 -37.53
CA VAL A 185 1.10 21.00 -38.08
C VAL A 185 2.27 20.67 -37.14
N PHE A 186 2.16 19.54 -36.45
CA PHE A 186 3.28 18.91 -35.76
C PHE A 186 3.93 17.87 -36.70
N PRO A 187 5.20 17.49 -36.47
CA PRO A 187 5.91 16.54 -37.34
C PRO A 187 5.19 15.20 -37.58
N GLY A 188 4.43 14.72 -36.60
CA GLY A 188 3.67 13.47 -36.69
C GLY A 188 2.16 13.61 -36.88
N GLY A 189 1.64 14.83 -37.06
CA GLY A 189 0.21 15.05 -37.25
C GLY A 189 -0.17 16.51 -37.49
N SER A 190 -1.10 16.73 -38.41
CA SER A 190 -1.68 18.04 -38.70
C SER A 190 -3.15 18.06 -38.29
N GLY A 191 -3.59 19.10 -37.60
CA GLY A 191 -4.97 19.14 -37.14
C GLY A 191 -5.31 20.29 -36.22
N ARG A 192 -6.51 20.21 -35.66
CA ARG A 192 -6.96 21.07 -34.57
C ARG A 192 -6.65 20.36 -33.25
N TRP A 193 -5.87 20.98 -32.40
CA TRP A 193 -5.38 20.40 -31.15
C TRP A 193 -5.98 21.12 -29.96
N GLY A 194 -6.66 20.39 -29.07
CA GLY A 194 -7.04 20.87 -27.76
C GLY A 194 -5.80 20.91 -26.86
N ILE A 195 -5.62 22.00 -26.12
CA ILE A 195 -4.50 22.19 -25.19
C ILE A 195 -5.02 22.28 -23.77
N THR A 196 -4.59 21.35 -22.93
CA THR A 196 -4.85 21.38 -21.49
C THR A 196 -3.54 21.47 -20.73
N ARG A 197 -3.51 22.33 -19.72
CA ARG A 197 -2.36 22.53 -18.84
C ARG A 197 -2.79 22.23 -17.42
N SER A 198 -1.93 21.55 -16.68
CA SER A 198 -2.10 21.40 -15.24
C SER A 198 -0.75 21.46 -14.55
N SER A 199 -0.75 21.86 -13.29
CA SER A 199 0.46 21.84 -12.47
C SER A 199 0.37 20.72 -11.45
N PHE A 200 1.47 20.00 -11.23
CA PHE A 200 1.59 19.00 -10.19
C PHE A 200 2.91 19.17 -9.45
N ARG A 201 3.09 18.45 -8.33
CA ARG A 201 4.37 18.43 -7.61
C ARG A 201 4.92 17.02 -7.61
N GLU A 202 6.21 16.89 -7.92
CA GLU A 202 6.95 15.63 -7.89
C GLU A 202 8.23 15.86 -7.08
N GLY A 203 8.47 15.02 -6.06
CA GLY A 203 9.59 15.24 -5.14
C GLY A 203 9.55 16.58 -4.39
N GLY A 204 8.37 17.22 -4.30
CA GLY A 204 8.20 18.55 -3.73
C GLY A 204 8.42 19.72 -4.70
N LEU A 205 8.93 19.46 -5.91
CA LEU A 205 9.17 20.46 -6.94
C LEU A 205 7.95 20.61 -7.87
N PRO A 206 7.50 21.84 -8.17
CA PRO A 206 6.42 22.07 -9.12
C PRO A 206 6.82 21.71 -10.55
N HIS A 207 5.92 21.02 -11.23
CA HIS A 207 6.02 20.61 -12.61
C HIS A 207 4.78 21.07 -13.38
N LYS A 208 4.94 21.31 -14.67
CA LYS A 208 3.84 21.64 -15.59
C LYS A 208 3.58 20.47 -16.52
N LEU A 209 2.33 20.02 -16.60
CA LEU A 209 1.87 19.00 -17.52
C LEU A 209 1.15 19.69 -18.69
N LEU A 210 1.66 19.46 -19.90
CA LEU A 210 1.06 19.88 -21.16
C LEU A 210 0.43 18.68 -21.85
N VAL A 211 -0.85 18.81 -22.18
CA VAL A 211 -1.65 17.75 -22.78
C VAL A 211 -2.22 18.26 -24.10
N LEU A 212 -1.90 17.57 -25.19
CA LEU A 212 -2.39 17.85 -26.55
C LEU A 212 -3.33 16.74 -27.00
N THR A 213 -4.56 17.10 -27.34
CA THR A 213 -5.59 16.17 -27.80
C THR A 213 -5.96 16.48 -29.24
N ASP A 214 -5.93 15.47 -30.11
CA ASP A 214 -6.39 15.64 -31.49
C ASP A 214 -7.91 15.81 -31.54
N LEU A 215 -8.38 16.96 -32.03
CA LEU A 215 -9.79 17.29 -32.24
C LEU A 215 -10.21 17.14 -33.71
N THR A 216 -9.40 16.48 -34.55
CA THR A 216 -9.59 16.42 -36.02
C THR A 216 -10.58 15.32 -36.46
N ARG A 217 -11.19 14.57 -35.52
CA ARG A 217 -12.33 13.66 -35.78
C ARG A 217 -13.64 14.27 -35.22
N PRO A 218 -14.76 14.17 -35.96
CA PRO A 218 -15.54 15.34 -36.37
C PRO A 218 -16.40 15.94 -35.26
N LEU A 219 -16.41 17.28 -35.20
CA LEU A 219 -17.55 18.04 -34.69
C LEU A 219 -18.79 17.59 -35.49
N ARG A 220 -19.70 16.95 -34.77
CA ARG A 220 -20.87 16.23 -35.29
C ARG A 220 -22.01 17.17 -35.66
N GLU A 221 -21.73 18.17 -36.48
CA GLU A 221 -22.75 19.11 -36.98
C GLU A 221 -23.21 18.74 -38.40
N GLU A 222 -22.38 18.11 -39.23
CA GLU A 222 -22.76 17.66 -40.59
C GLU A 222 -23.50 16.31 -40.61
N GLU A 223 -23.16 15.37 -39.70
CA GLU A 223 -23.86 14.06 -39.61
C GLU A 223 -25.32 14.20 -39.13
N LEU A 224 -25.61 15.19 -38.28
CA LEU A 224 -26.97 15.49 -37.81
C LEU A 224 -27.89 15.93 -38.96
N GLN A 225 -27.39 16.66 -39.96
CA GLN A 225 -28.18 17.05 -41.12
C GLN A 225 -28.47 15.86 -42.06
N ALA A 226 -27.52 14.92 -42.19
CA ALA A 226 -27.74 13.70 -42.98
C ALA A 226 -28.77 12.77 -42.31
N TRP A 227 -28.72 12.65 -40.98
CA TRP A 227 -29.71 11.91 -40.19
C TRP A 227 -31.09 12.60 -40.20
N GLN A 228 -31.16 13.93 -40.11
CA GLN A 228 -32.41 14.70 -40.26
C GLN A 228 -33.04 14.59 -41.65
N ARG A 229 -32.25 14.41 -42.72
CA ARG A 229 -32.77 14.12 -44.07
C ARG A 229 -33.34 12.70 -44.19
N LEU A 230 -32.74 11.72 -43.52
CA LEU A 230 -33.21 10.33 -43.53
C LEU A 230 -34.48 10.12 -42.69
N VAL A 231 -34.62 10.82 -41.55
CA VAL A 231 -35.82 10.75 -40.69
C VAL A 231 -37.05 11.41 -41.34
N ARG A 232 -36.85 12.37 -42.25
CA ARG A 232 -37.93 13.07 -42.96
C ARG A 232 -38.52 12.32 -44.16
N VAL A 233 -37.91 11.19 -44.55
CA VAL A 233 -38.36 10.34 -45.67
C VAL A 233 -39.05 9.06 -45.16
N LEU A 234 -38.97 8.78 -43.86
CA LEU A 234 -39.64 7.66 -43.19
C LEU A 234 -40.84 8.10 -42.33
N GLY A 235 -41.20 9.38 -42.35
CA GLY A 235 -42.36 9.96 -41.66
C GLY A 235 -43.15 10.86 -42.58
#